data_AF-A0A920YSQ1-F1
#
_entry.id   AF-A0A920YSQ1-F1
#
_cell.length_a   1.000
_cell.length_b   1.000
_cell.length_c   1.000
_cell.angle_alpha   90.00
_cell.angle_beta   90.00
_cell.angle_gamma   90.00
#
_symmetry.space_group_name_H-M   'P 1'
#
loop_
_entity.id
_entity.type
_entity.pdbx_description
1 polymer ?
#
loop_
_entity_poly.entity_id
_entity_poly.type
_entity_poly.pdbx_seq_one_letter_code
_entity_poly.pdbx_strand_id
1 'polypeptide(L)'
;MYSSGKKQFIFRLSSGKTLNLYHDSRLGLCLSLLTKRNFWTEPVSVQKNADRYFFADIDPEDKIHIVFQDNQGNIFYSCIENESVSTMPILSSKSNSSYDKHFFLIPMRNCVHVFYVLQHSGSYLLSHQMLENDKVLTPRVIDYVTESEYPYSVMLDKSNNLFVFYQSSDGRHLQLGCKKYNPAQGFWSDFAAITRFDGNSEYPRTIMDKDGIIHICYQRCAQKQYELIYQQKIPDRNIWTSECVIHTSASPFRDFSVLCLEGNIIVYWVRDNIIYYSFSKDSGNNWSKPARYNFPAGRQLMCIHYKSNVPYDSAKISVREIPGAFINGIKFAFIEQSPETARVSANDLKDMIVDSLNHLKGSVEELEEADRGLARDISKIEMELNKLEKEFVKYTVKLDLLQNQLNELKHFADRFEMFRRSMLNGKDEAAEIEAEMSTRAHKETNNMTEEKNE
;
A
#
# COMPACT_ATOMS: atom_id res chain seq x y z
N MET A 1 26.72 -9.08 19.67
CA MET A 1 26.99 -9.99 18.54
C MET A 1 26.06 -9.58 17.41
N TYR A 2 26.56 -9.60 16.17
CA TYR A 2 25.75 -9.33 14.97
C TYR A 2 24.51 -10.23 14.97
N SER A 3 23.37 -9.68 14.59
CA SER A 3 22.14 -10.42 14.38
C SER A 3 21.24 -9.61 13.47
N SER A 4 20.76 -10.23 12.41
CA SER A 4 19.77 -9.63 11.51
C SER A 4 18.40 -9.47 12.18
N GLY A 5 18.16 -10.03 13.36
CA GLY A 5 16.98 -9.74 14.20
C GLY A 5 17.12 -8.46 15.06
N LYS A 6 18.31 -7.85 15.13
CA LYS A 6 18.58 -6.61 15.91
C LYS A 6 19.11 -5.53 14.98
N LYS A 7 18.22 -4.93 14.20
CA LYS A 7 18.56 -3.95 13.16
C LYS A 7 18.67 -2.54 13.72
N GLN A 8 19.59 -1.77 13.16
CA GLN A 8 19.56 -0.31 13.17
C GLN A 8 19.00 0.16 11.83
N PHE A 9 18.11 1.15 11.83
CA PHE A 9 17.53 1.71 10.60
C PHE A 9 18.22 3.03 10.31
N ILE A 10 19.06 3.05 9.29
CA ILE A 10 19.84 4.23 8.90
C ILE A 10 19.27 4.76 7.61
N PHE A 11 18.73 5.97 7.66
CA PHE A 11 18.20 6.66 6.48
C PHE A 11 19.03 7.89 6.18
N ARG A 12 19.27 8.13 4.90
CA ARG A 12 19.89 9.36 4.41
C ARG A 12 18.86 10.14 3.60
N LEU A 13 18.49 11.29 4.12
CA LEU A 13 17.50 12.18 3.52
C LEU A 13 18.05 12.80 2.23
N SER A 14 17.17 13.30 1.38
CA SER A 14 17.52 14.05 0.16
C SER A 14 18.42 15.27 0.46
N SER A 15 18.24 15.88 1.64
CA SER A 15 19.09 16.96 2.17
C SER A 15 20.53 16.55 2.53
N GLY A 16 20.85 15.26 2.48
CA GLY A 16 22.13 14.67 2.89
C GLY A 16 22.26 14.41 4.40
N LYS A 17 21.28 14.81 5.22
CA LYS A 17 21.22 14.46 6.65
C LYS A 17 21.08 12.94 6.80
N THR A 18 21.79 12.38 7.77
CA THR A 18 21.68 10.95 8.11
C THR A 18 21.05 10.80 9.48
N LEU A 19 20.11 9.86 9.60
CA LEU A 19 19.41 9.57 10.84
C LEU A 19 19.52 8.08 11.17
N ASN A 20 19.40 7.77 12.45
CA ASN A 20 19.35 6.42 12.99
C ASN A 20 18.07 6.25 13.80
N LEU A 21 17.26 5.26 13.44
CA LEU A 21 16.09 4.82 14.17
C LEU A 21 16.35 3.44 14.77
N TYR A 22 16.14 3.30 16.07
CA TYR A 22 16.42 2.08 16.82
C TYR A 22 15.54 1.97 18.05
N HIS A 23 15.45 0.77 18.62
CA HIS A 23 14.76 0.55 19.88
C HIS A 23 15.74 0.60 21.06
N ASP A 24 15.36 1.34 22.10
CA ASP A 24 15.98 1.32 23.42
C ASP A 24 14.99 0.81 24.48
N SER A 25 15.45 -0.04 25.38
CA SER A 25 14.60 -0.67 26.41
C SER A 25 13.92 0.30 27.39
N ARG A 26 14.43 1.52 27.53
CA ARG A 26 13.91 2.54 28.45
C ARG A 26 13.15 3.64 27.72
N LEU A 27 13.57 3.96 26.51
CA LEU A 27 13.04 5.09 25.74
C LEU A 27 12.08 4.65 24.62
N GLY A 28 11.93 3.35 24.36
CA GLY A 28 11.15 2.82 23.23
C GLY A 28 11.86 3.07 21.90
N LEU A 29 11.11 3.42 20.84
CA LEU A 29 11.72 3.83 19.58
C LEU A 29 12.38 5.20 19.70
N CYS A 30 13.63 5.28 19.30
CA CYS A 30 14.49 6.45 19.41
C CYS A 30 15.04 6.85 18.04
N LEU A 31 15.12 8.16 17.82
CA LEU A 31 15.74 8.77 16.66
C LEU A 31 17.00 9.55 17.10
N SER A 32 18.11 9.34 16.40
CA SER A 32 19.34 10.14 16.53
C SER A 32 19.77 10.67 15.16
N LEU A 33 20.33 11.87 15.11
CA LEU A 33 20.84 12.47 13.88
C LEU A 33 22.37 12.44 13.85
N LEU A 34 22.95 12.19 12.68
CA LEU A 34 24.40 12.31 12.49
C LEU A 34 24.75 13.78 12.22
N THR A 35 25.57 14.34 13.10
CA THR A 35 26.06 15.72 12.96
C THR A 35 27.16 15.81 11.90
N LYS A 36 27.41 17.02 11.38
CA LYS A 36 28.53 17.30 10.45
C LYS A 36 29.91 16.96 11.02
N ARG A 37 30.03 16.81 12.34
CA ARG A 37 31.28 16.43 13.03
C ARG A 37 31.40 14.90 13.23
N ASN A 38 30.52 14.12 12.59
CA ASN A 38 30.49 12.65 12.70
C ASN A 38 30.18 12.12 14.11
N PHE A 39 29.41 12.87 14.89
CA PHE A 39 28.83 12.40 16.16
C PHE A 39 27.32 12.29 16.06
N TRP A 40 26.74 11.27 16.68
CA TRP A 40 25.30 11.13 16.82
C TRP A 40 24.76 12.07 17.90
N THR A 41 23.62 12.70 17.66
CA THR A 41 22.90 13.47 18.68
C THR A 41 22.33 12.55 19.76
N GLU A 42 21.99 13.13 20.90
CA GLU A 42 21.21 12.46 21.93
C GLU A 42 19.92 11.86 21.35
N PRO A 43 19.51 10.66 21.81
CA PRO A 43 18.29 10.01 21.34
C PRO A 43 17.04 10.79 21.73
N VAL A 44 16.16 10.99 20.75
CA VAL A 44 14.81 11.50 20.96
C VAL A 44 13.84 10.34 20.86
N SER A 45 13.06 10.10 21.92
CA SER A 45 12.02 9.08 21.92
C SER A 45 10.86 9.51 21.01
N VAL A 46 10.57 8.70 19.99
CA VAL A 46 9.45 8.90 19.06
C VAL A 46 8.23 8.06 19.45
N GLN A 47 8.44 6.86 20.02
CA GLN A 47 7.37 5.99 20.52
C GLN A 47 7.80 5.23 21.78
N LYS A 48 7.39 5.70 22.96
CA LYS A 48 7.80 5.12 24.25
C LYS A 48 7.29 3.70 24.52
N ASN A 49 6.08 3.39 24.03
CA ASN A 49 5.40 2.13 24.33
C ASN A 49 5.63 1.04 23.27
N ALA A 50 6.47 1.33 22.28
CA ALA A 50 6.78 0.40 21.22
C ALA A 50 7.72 -0.70 21.71
N ASP A 51 7.39 -1.94 21.36
CA ASP A 51 8.22 -3.11 21.54
C ASP A 51 9.43 -3.07 20.57
N ARG A 52 10.45 -3.87 20.86
CA ARG A 52 11.68 -3.99 20.05
C ARG A 52 11.44 -4.50 18.63
N TYR A 53 10.33 -5.20 18.38
CA TYR A 53 9.98 -5.68 17.05
C TYR A 53 9.24 -4.60 16.28
N PHE A 54 9.97 -3.90 15.42
CA PHE A 54 9.45 -2.88 14.51
C PHE A 54 10.15 -2.97 13.16
N PHE A 55 9.56 -2.32 12.16
CA PHE A 55 10.20 -2.09 10.89
C PHE A 55 9.96 -0.65 10.45
N ALA A 56 10.95 -0.06 9.80
CA ALA A 56 10.84 1.28 9.26
C ALA A 56 11.39 1.34 7.83
N ASP A 57 10.85 2.27 7.05
CA ASP A 57 11.35 2.63 5.72
C ASP A 57 11.17 4.13 5.48
N ILE A 58 11.85 4.68 4.48
CA ILE A 58 11.73 6.08 4.06
C ILE A 58 11.16 6.16 2.63
N ASP A 59 10.20 7.05 2.39
CA ASP A 59 9.64 7.31 1.05
C ASP A 59 10.49 8.33 0.27
N PRO A 60 10.27 8.54 -1.04
CA PRO A 60 11.00 9.54 -1.84
C PRO A 60 10.87 10.98 -1.35
N GLU A 61 9.82 11.29 -0.57
CA GLU A 61 9.53 12.60 0.02
C GLU A 61 10.18 12.82 1.40
N ASP A 62 11.13 11.96 1.79
CA ASP A 62 11.82 11.97 3.08
C ASP A 62 10.92 11.69 4.30
N LYS A 63 9.72 11.14 4.11
CA LYS A 63 8.85 10.71 5.22
C LYS A 63 9.29 9.34 5.72
N ILE A 64 9.35 9.19 7.04
CA ILE A 64 9.75 7.94 7.68
C ILE A 64 8.50 7.21 8.13
N HIS A 65 8.30 6.02 7.59
CA HIS A 65 7.19 5.14 7.87
C HIS A 65 7.65 4.07 8.85
N ILE A 66 6.89 3.86 9.92
CA ILE A 66 7.23 2.92 10.97
C ILE A 66 6.01 2.05 11.25
N VAL A 67 6.19 0.73 11.22
CA VAL A 67 5.22 -0.22 11.77
C VAL A 67 5.85 -0.88 13.00
N PHE A 68 5.09 -0.93 14.07
CA PHE A 68 5.54 -1.49 15.34
C PHE A 68 4.38 -2.12 16.09
N GLN A 69 4.69 -2.81 17.18
CA GLN A 69 3.68 -3.24 18.15
C GLN A 69 3.93 -2.61 19.51
N ASP A 70 2.88 -2.50 20.32
CA ASP A 70 3.04 -2.22 21.75
C ASP A 70 3.30 -3.53 22.54
N ASN A 71 3.51 -3.38 23.86
CA ASN A 71 3.72 -4.52 24.76
C ASN A 71 2.50 -5.44 24.90
N GLN A 72 1.31 -5.00 24.45
CA GLN A 72 0.09 -5.82 24.41
C GLN A 72 -0.05 -6.57 23.08
N GLY A 73 0.85 -6.32 22.13
CA GLY A 73 0.86 -6.90 20.80
C GLY A 73 -0.02 -6.17 19.78
N ASN A 74 -0.64 -5.04 20.13
CA ASN A 74 -1.40 -4.22 19.18
C ASN A 74 -0.45 -3.63 18.14
N ILE A 75 -0.84 -3.62 16.88
CA ILE A 75 -0.03 -3.12 15.76
C ILE A 75 -0.38 -1.67 15.49
N PHE A 76 0.63 -0.83 15.38
CA PHE A 76 0.53 0.60 15.09
C PHE A 76 1.38 0.98 13.88
N TYR A 77 0.95 2.04 13.22
CA TYR A 77 1.70 2.73 12.18
C TYR A 77 1.99 4.14 12.65
N SER A 78 3.24 4.59 12.48
CA SER A 78 3.62 5.99 12.61
C SER A 78 4.24 6.51 11.31
N CYS A 79 3.97 7.77 11.01
CA CYS A 79 4.64 8.55 9.98
C CYS A 79 5.36 9.72 10.65
N ILE A 80 6.65 9.90 10.35
CA ILE A 80 7.44 11.05 10.78
C ILE A 80 7.66 11.96 9.57
N GLU A 81 7.20 13.20 9.68
CA GLU A 81 7.34 14.24 8.66
C GLU A 81 7.63 15.58 9.35
N ASN A 82 8.69 16.27 8.94
CA ASN A 82 9.05 17.61 9.48
C ASN A 82 9.04 17.69 11.02
N GLU A 83 9.64 16.69 11.70
CA GLU A 83 9.68 16.56 13.16
C GLU A 83 8.33 16.25 13.85
N SER A 84 7.23 16.24 13.09
CA SER A 84 5.93 15.79 13.57
C SER A 84 5.79 14.28 13.43
N VAL A 85 5.09 13.66 14.39
CA VAL A 85 4.82 12.21 14.39
C VAL A 85 3.30 12.02 14.39
N SER A 86 2.77 11.43 13.33
CA SER A 86 1.38 10.95 13.25
C SER A 86 1.35 9.46 13.56
N THR A 87 0.41 9.00 14.38
CA THR A 87 0.31 7.58 14.77
C THR A 87 -1.14 7.11 14.75
N MET A 88 -1.39 5.94 14.15
CA MET A 88 -2.71 5.33 14.11
C MET A 88 -2.62 3.82 14.42
N PRO A 89 -3.64 3.24 15.09
CA PRO A 89 -3.73 1.80 15.28
C PRO A 89 -4.05 1.11 13.95
N ILE A 90 -3.35 0.02 13.65
CA ILE A 90 -3.57 -0.82 12.45
C ILE A 90 -4.44 -2.03 12.79
N LEU A 91 -4.11 -2.71 13.88
CA LEU A 91 -4.77 -3.95 14.28
C LEU A 91 -4.63 -4.19 15.77
N SER A 92 -5.75 -4.40 16.46
CA SER A 92 -5.74 -4.76 17.88
C SER A 92 -5.43 -6.24 18.05
N SER A 93 -4.58 -6.55 19.04
CA SER A 93 -4.26 -7.93 19.39
C SER A 93 -5.42 -8.60 20.10
N LYS A 94 -5.60 -9.90 19.82
CA LYS A 94 -6.54 -10.75 20.58
C LYS A 94 -5.87 -11.44 21.77
N SER A 95 -4.54 -11.49 21.80
CA SER A 95 -3.73 -12.00 22.90
C SER A 95 -2.92 -10.86 23.51
N ASN A 96 -2.84 -10.79 24.84
CA ASN A 96 -2.10 -9.75 25.53
C ASN A 96 -0.61 -10.08 25.63
N SER A 97 0.06 -10.21 24.48
CA SER A 97 1.46 -10.61 24.38
C SER A 97 2.12 -10.07 23.13
N SER A 98 3.30 -9.46 23.27
CA SER A 98 4.18 -9.14 22.13
C SER A 98 4.98 -10.37 21.69
N TYR A 99 5.24 -10.47 20.39
CA TYR A 99 6.09 -11.49 19.76
C TYR A 99 6.56 -10.97 18.40
N ASP A 100 7.59 -11.58 17.78
CA ASP A 100 8.05 -11.13 16.47
C ASP A 100 7.00 -11.38 15.38
N LYS A 101 6.38 -10.29 14.90
CA LYS A 101 5.41 -10.33 13.80
C LYS A 101 6.07 -10.20 12.43
N HIS A 102 7.41 -10.21 12.37
CA HIS A 102 8.21 -10.10 11.16
C HIS A 102 7.82 -8.91 10.28
N PHE A 103 7.56 -7.76 10.88
CA PHE A 103 7.03 -6.60 10.17
C PHE A 103 7.86 -6.21 8.92
N PHE A 104 7.16 -5.78 7.88
CA PHE A 104 7.73 -5.13 6.70
C PHE A 104 6.73 -4.12 6.15
N LEU A 105 7.20 -2.99 5.62
CA LEU A 105 6.34 -2.05 4.91
C LEU A 105 6.99 -1.54 3.63
N ILE A 106 6.15 -1.08 2.71
CA ILE A 106 6.54 -0.41 1.48
C ILE A 106 5.68 0.85 1.36
N PRO A 107 6.25 2.05 1.56
CA PRO A 107 5.54 3.27 1.30
C PRO A 107 5.47 3.52 -0.21
N MET A 108 4.29 3.86 -0.70
CA MET A 108 4.01 4.33 -2.05
C MET A 108 3.27 5.66 -1.95
N ARG A 109 3.29 6.45 -3.03
CA ARG A 109 2.79 7.84 -3.05
C ARG A 109 1.42 8.05 -2.38
N ASN A 110 0.49 7.11 -2.54
CA ASN A 110 -0.88 7.23 -2.04
C ASN A 110 -1.27 6.13 -1.03
N CYS A 111 -0.38 5.18 -0.75
CA CYS A 111 -0.69 4.07 0.13
C CYS A 111 0.56 3.49 0.79
N VAL A 112 0.39 2.89 1.96
CA VAL A 112 1.45 2.10 2.61
C VAL A 112 1.02 0.65 2.64
N HIS A 113 1.80 -0.22 2.01
CA HIS A 113 1.61 -1.67 2.10
C HIS A 113 2.33 -2.17 3.35
N VAL A 114 1.59 -2.80 4.26
CA VAL A 114 2.11 -3.35 5.51
C VAL A 114 1.96 -4.87 5.48
N PHE A 115 3.04 -5.56 5.85
CA PHE A 115 3.12 -7.02 5.90
C PHE A 115 3.55 -7.47 7.29
N TYR A 116 2.98 -8.57 7.72
CA TYR A 116 3.31 -9.18 9.01
C TYR A 116 2.81 -10.63 9.08
N VAL A 117 3.32 -11.38 10.05
CA VAL A 117 2.91 -12.74 10.38
C VAL A 117 2.09 -12.74 11.67
N LEU A 118 0.87 -13.26 11.60
CA LEU A 118 0.02 -13.47 12.77
C LEU A 118 0.02 -14.93 13.20
N GLN A 119 0.18 -15.18 14.50
CA GLN A 119 -0.01 -16.51 15.06
C GLN A 119 -1.49 -16.73 15.36
N HIS A 120 -2.09 -17.78 14.82
CA HIS A 120 -3.48 -18.14 15.07
C HIS A 120 -3.65 -19.66 15.13
N SER A 121 -4.09 -20.17 16.28
CA SER A 121 -4.41 -21.59 16.49
C SER A 121 -3.27 -22.55 16.11
N GLY A 122 -2.02 -22.17 16.41
CA GLY A 122 -0.82 -22.96 16.08
C GLY A 122 -0.29 -22.78 14.65
N SER A 123 -0.99 -22.02 13.80
CA SER A 123 -0.57 -21.68 12.44
C SER A 123 -0.04 -20.25 12.36
N TYR A 124 0.79 -19.99 11.35
CA TYR A 124 1.34 -18.66 11.06
C TYR A 124 0.74 -18.12 9.76
N LEU A 125 0.10 -16.96 9.83
CA LEU A 125 -0.62 -16.32 8.74
C LEU A 125 0.19 -15.15 8.20
N LEU A 126 0.73 -15.28 7.00
CA LEU A 126 1.33 -14.17 6.29
C LEU A 126 0.21 -13.25 5.80
N SER A 127 0.20 -12.02 6.28
CA SER A 127 -0.89 -11.06 6.07
C SER A 127 -0.37 -9.80 5.38
N HIS A 128 -1.25 -9.18 4.59
CA HIS A 128 -1.03 -7.91 3.92
C HIS A 128 -2.18 -6.97 4.22
N GLN A 129 -1.86 -5.74 4.60
CA GLN A 129 -2.82 -4.68 4.91
C GLN A 129 -2.38 -3.39 4.23
N MET A 130 -3.33 -2.61 3.74
CA MET A 130 -3.05 -1.33 3.09
C MET A 130 -3.57 -0.18 3.94
N LEU A 131 -2.79 0.90 3.98
CA LEU A 131 -3.16 2.16 4.59
C LEU A 131 -3.33 3.19 3.46
N GLU A 132 -4.51 3.78 3.31
CA GLU A 132 -4.87 4.69 2.21
C GLU A 132 -5.61 5.91 2.76
N ASN A 133 -5.14 7.13 2.51
CA ASN A 133 -5.82 8.38 2.90
C ASN A 133 -6.31 8.37 4.37
N ASP A 134 -5.42 8.07 5.31
CA ASP A 134 -5.69 7.90 6.75
C ASP A 134 -6.69 6.79 7.13
N LYS A 135 -7.05 5.93 6.17
CA LYS A 135 -7.89 4.75 6.41
C LYS A 135 -7.04 3.49 6.44
N VAL A 136 -7.32 2.68 7.44
CA VAL A 136 -6.75 1.33 7.56
C VAL A 136 -7.71 0.35 6.90
N LEU A 137 -7.29 -0.29 5.81
CA LEU A 137 -8.10 -1.32 5.16
C LEU A 137 -8.05 -2.64 5.94
N THR A 138 -9.04 -3.51 5.73
CA THR A 138 -9.09 -4.84 6.35
C THR A 138 -7.89 -5.68 5.93
N PRO A 139 -7.20 -6.37 6.86
CA PRO A 139 -6.09 -7.23 6.51
C PRO A 139 -6.53 -8.43 5.67
N ARG A 140 -5.71 -8.81 4.70
CA ARG A 140 -5.91 -9.99 3.86
C ARG A 140 -4.82 -11.01 4.16
N VAL A 141 -5.22 -12.27 4.32
CA VAL A 141 -4.28 -13.38 4.41
C VAL A 141 -3.75 -13.67 3.02
N ILE A 142 -2.42 -13.66 2.87
CA ILE A 142 -1.72 -14.05 1.64
C ILE A 142 -1.63 -15.58 1.57
N ASP A 143 -1.16 -16.18 2.66
CA ASP A 143 -1.00 -17.63 2.79
C ASP A 143 -0.68 -18.04 4.23
N TYR A 144 -0.63 -19.35 4.45
CA TYR A 144 0.00 -19.96 5.62
C TYR A 144 1.50 -20.10 5.39
N VAL A 145 2.29 -19.74 6.40
CA VAL A 145 3.75 -19.88 6.39
C VAL A 145 4.22 -20.76 7.55
N THR A 146 5.45 -21.24 7.48
CA THR A 146 6.08 -21.96 8.58
C THR A 146 6.70 -20.99 9.59
N GLU A 147 6.83 -21.44 10.85
CA GLU A 147 7.61 -20.72 11.84
C GLU A 147 9.07 -20.63 11.38
N SER A 148 9.58 -19.41 11.23
CA SER A 148 10.91 -19.15 10.67
C SER A 148 11.40 -17.79 11.16
N GLU A 149 12.71 -17.66 11.41
CA GLU A 149 13.32 -16.36 11.73
C GLU A 149 13.14 -15.34 10.60
N TYR A 150 13.02 -15.83 9.36
CA TYR A 150 12.80 -15.01 8.17
C TYR A 150 11.79 -15.67 7.24
N PRO A 151 10.49 -15.55 7.56
CA PRO A 151 9.45 -16.31 6.88
C PRO A 151 9.18 -15.83 5.45
N TYR A 152 9.51 -14.57 5.14
CA TYR A 152 9.24 -14.00 3.82
C TYR A 152 10.19 -12.85 3.45
N SER A 153 10.13 -12.45 2.18
CA SER A 153 10.76 -11.26 1.60
C SER A 153 9.77 -10.57 0.65
N VAL A 154 9.63 -9.24 0.71
CA VAL A 154 8.70 -8.48 -0.16
C VAL A 154 9.44 -7.45 -0.97
N MET A 155 9.13 -7.28 -2.25
CA MET A 155 9.71 -6.22 -3.08
C MET A 155 8.73 -5.68 -4.12
N LEU A 156 9.00 -4.45 -4.58
CA LEU A 156 8.44 -3.91 -5.81
C LEU A 156 9.40 -4.15 -6.97
N ASP A 157 8.85 -4.42 -8.15
CA ASP A 157 9.59 -4.27 -9.39
C ASP A 157 9.51 -2.84 -9.95
N LYS A 158 10.27 -2.57 -11.02
CA LYS A 158 10.26 -1.28 -11.72
C LYS A 158 8.90 -0.87 -12.27
N SER A 159 8.00 -1.83 -12.50
CA SER A 159 6.63 -1.60 -12.95
C SER A 159 5.66 -1.51 -11.78
N ASN A 160 6.15 -1.32 -10.55
CA ASN A 160 5.39 -1.27 -9.31
C ASN A 160 4.55 -2.53 -9.04
N ASN A 161 4.94 -3.67 -9.62
CA ASN A 161 4.34 -4.95 -9.24
C ASN A 161 4.94 -5.40 -7.91
N LEU A 162 4.06 -5.73 -6.98
CA LEU A 162 4.43 -6.15 -5.65
C LEU A 162 4.52 -7.68 -5.58
N PHE A 163 5.66 -8.18 -5.14
CA PHE A 163 5.95 -9.60 -4.98
C PHE A 163 6.22 -9.92 -3.53
N VAL A 164 5.72 -11.08 -3.10
CA VAL A 164 6.07 -11.70 -1.82
C VAL A 164 6.65 -13.08 -2.05
N PHE A 165 7.81 -13.31 -1.47
CA PHE A 165 8.60 -14.54 -1.55
C PHE A 165 8.55 -15.23 -0.20
N TYR A 166 8.16 -16.50 -0.16
CA TYR A 166 8.02 -17.24 1.08
C TYR A 166 8.09 -18.75 0.82
N GLN A 167 8.18 -19.50 1.91
CA GLN A 167 8.19 -20.96 1.88
C GLN A 167 6.77 -21.51 1.92
N SER A 168 6.47 -22.46 1.04
CA SER A 168 5.22 -23.23 1.08
C SER A 168 5.49 -24.72 0.93
N SER A 169 4.63 -25.55 1.51
CA SER A 169 4.75 -27.00 1.42
C SER A 169 4.20 -27.51 0.08
N ASP A 170 4.98 -28.30 -0.64
CA ASP A 170 4.52 -29.06 -1.80
C ASP A 170 3.90 -30.44 -1.41
N GLY A 171 3.74 -30.67 -0.10
CA GLY A 171 3.30 -31.94 0.48
C GLY A 171 4.45 -32.86 0.94
N ARG A 172 5.69 -32.59 0.52
CA ARG A 172 6.90 -33.33 0.95
C ARG A 172 7.98 -32.43 1.53
N HIS A 173 8.21 -31.29 0.89
CA HIS A 173 9.28 -30.35 1.19
C HIS A 173 8.77 -28.92 1.24
N LEU A 174 9.51 -28.08 1.96
CA LEU A 174 9.29 -26.64 1.96
C LEU A 174 10.02 -26.03 0.78
N GLN A 175 9.25 -25.62 -0.23
CA GLN A 175 9.73 -24.98 -1.44
C GLN A 175 9.62 -23.47 -1.31
N LEU A 176 10.56 -22.74 -1.89
CA LEU A 176 10.42 -21.31 -2.06
C LEU A 176 9.62 -21.00 -3.31
N GLY A 177 8.76 -20.01 -3.20
CA GLY A 177 8.00 -19.49 -4.32
C GLY A 177 7.63 -18.04 -4.10
N CYS A 178 6.82 -17.51 -4.99
CA CYS A 178 6.30 -16.16 -4.86
C CYS A 178 4.82 -16.05 -5.25
N LYS A 179 4.17 -15.03 -4.71
CA LYS A 179 2.90 -14.50 -5.21
C LYS A 179 3.10 -13.06 -5.69
N LYS A 180 2.34 -12.67 -6.71
CA LYS A 180 2.28 -11.30 -7.23
C LYS A 180 0.94 -10.67 -6.84
N TYR A 181 0.98 -9.45 -6.31
CA TYR A 181 -0.23 -8.69 -6.00
C TYR A 181 -0.84 -8.10 -7.26
N ASN A 182 -2.16 -8.23 -7.41
CA ASN A 182 -2.93 -7.55 -8.44
C ASN A 182 -3.68 -6.36 -7.82
N PRO A 183 -3.24 -5.11 -8.03
CA PRO A 183 -3.87 -3.95 -7.42
C PRO A 183 -5.30 -3.70 -7.95
N ALA A 184 -5.58 -4.03 -9.22
CA ALA A 184 -6.91 -3.81 -9.81
C ALA A 184 -7.99 -4.68 -9.17
N GLN A 185 -7.62 -5.87 -8.70
CA GLN A 185 -8.55 -6.84 -8.10
C GLN A 185 -8.35 -7.01 -6.59
N GLY A 186 -7.29 -6.41 -6.03
CA GLY A 186 -6.93 -6.47 -4.62
C GLY A 186 -6.51 -7.87 -4.12
N PHE A 187 -6.19 -8.81 -5.00
CA PHE A 187 -5.84 -10.18 -4.62
C PHE A 187 -4.41 -10.55 -5.00
N TRP A 188 -3.91 -11.61 -4.38
CA TRP A 188 -2.62 -12.22 -4.69
C TRP A 188 -2.80 -13.36 -5.68
N SER A 189 -1.87 -13.48 -6.64
CA SER A 189 -1.84 -14.61 -7.57
C SER A 189 -1.70 -15.95 -6.85
N ASP A 190 -1.87 -17.03 -7.60
CA ASP A 190 -1.46 -18.35 -7.13
C ASP A 190 0.04 -18.40 -6.82
N PHE A 191 0.42 -19.33 -5.94
CA PHE A 191 1.80 -19.55 -5.57
C PHE A 191 2.58 -20.15 -6.73
N ALA A 192 3.62 -19.45 -7.18
CA ALA A 192 4.53 -19.93 -8.21
C ALA A 192 5.86 -20.38 -7.56
N ALA A 193 6.13 -21.69 -7.60
CA ALA A 193 7.37 -22.25 -7.09
C ALA A 193 8.60 -21.75 -7.88
N ILE A 194 9.65 -21.40 -7.14
CA ILE A 194 10.96 -20.96 -7.65
C ILE A 194 11.96 -22.11 -7.58
N THR A 195 11.94 -22.85 -6.46
CA THR A 195 12.84 -23.98 -6.23
C THR A 195 12.22 -25.29 -6.76
N ARG A 196 13.09 -26.20 -7.19
CA ARG A 196 12.73 -27.58 -7.53
C ARG A 196 13.63 -28.59 -6.81
N PHE A 197 14.23 -28.16 -5.71
CA PHE A 197 15.14 -28.96 -4.92
C PHE A 197 14.37 -30.03 -4.13
N ASP A 198 14.90 -31.24 -4.10
CA ASP A 198 14.35 -32.37 -3.33
C ASP A 198 14.72 -32.23 -1.84
N GLY A 199 14.24 -31.16 -1.22
CA GLY A 199 14.53 -30.80 0.16
C GLY A 199 14.05 -29.38 0.52
N ASN A 200 14.26 -28.99 1.77
CA ASN A 200 13.77 -27.70 2.26
C ASN A 200 14.67 -26.55 1.82
N SER A 201 14.04 -25.46 1.36
CA SER A 201 14.69 -24.19 1.03
C SER A 201 14.11 -23.09 1.92
N GLU A 202 14.97 -22.28 2.55
CA GLU A 202 14.70 -21.41 3.71
C GLU A 202 15.27 -19.99 3.54
N TYR A 203 14.69 -19.04 4.27
CA TYR A 203 15.19 -17.67 4.45
C TYR A 203 15.37 -16.88 3.15
N PRO A 204 14.29 -16.65 2.36
CA PRO A 204 14.43 -15.87 1.13
C PRO A 204 14.94 -14.45 1.42
N ARG A 205 15.89 -13.99 0.60
CA ARG A 205 16.42 -12.62 0.58
C ARG A 205 16.42 -12.11 -0.85
N THR A 206 15.73 -11.00 -1.10
CA THR A 206 15.62 -10.47 -2.47
C THR A 206 16.06 -9.02 -2.58
N ILE A 207 16.66 -8.68 -3.71
CA ILE A 207 16.91 -7.31 -4.15
C ILE A 207 16.58 -7.17 -5.63
N MET A 208 16.48 -5.94 -6.10
CA MET A 208 16.40 -5.61 -7.53
C MET A 208 17.61 -4.77 -7.91
N ASP A 209 18.29 -5.11 -9.00
CA ASP A 209 19.31 -4.23 -9.55
C ASP A 209 18.72 -3.10 -10.42
N LYS A 210 19.59 -2.20 -10.87
CA LYS A 210 19.21 -1.07 -11.73
C LYS A 210 18.66 -1.49 -13.10
N ASP A 211 18.87 -2.73 -13.54
CA ASP A 211 18.38 -3.25 -14.82
C ASP A 211 17.00 -3.89 -14.65
N GLY A 212 16.56 -4.10 -13.41
CA GLY A 212 15.26 -4.67 -13.05
C GLY A 212 15.35 -6.18 -12.80
N ILE A 213 16.55 -6.75 -12.80
CA ILE A 213 16.77 -8.16 -12.49
C ILE A 213 16.50 -8.37 -11.00
N ILE A 214 15.64 -9.34 -10.71
CA ILE A 214 15.38 -9.75 -9.33
C ILE A 214 16.44 -10.79 -8.96
N HIS A 215 17.21 -10.49 -7.93
CA HIS A 215 18.17 -11.40 -7.34
C HIS A 215 17.57 -12.01 -6.08
N ILE A 216 17.66 -13.34 -5.95
CA ILE A 216 17.24 -14.05 -4.75
C ILE A 216 18.39 -14.88 -4.19
N CYS A 217 18.57 -14.82 -2.88
CA CYS A 217 19.41 -15.73 -2.12
C CYS A 217 18.58 -16.46 -1.08
N TYR A 218 18.92 -17.72 -0.83
CA TYR A 218 18.27 -18.54 0.17
C TYR A 218 19.20 -19.66 0.64
N GLN A 219 18.86 -20.30 1.75
CA GLN A 219 19.55 -21.48 2.23
C GLN A 219 18.79 -22.74 1.80
N ARG A 220 19.49 -23.85 1.59
CA ARG A 220 18.89 -25.19 1.62
C ARG A 220 19.72 -26.17 2.43
N CYS A 221 19.11 -27.25 2.90
CA CYS A 221 19.79 -28.35 3.58
C CYS A 221 19.98 -29.52 2.60
N ALA A 222 21.22 -29.82 2.23
CA ALA A 222 21.60 -30.93 1.35
C ALA A 222 22.63 -31.81 2.06
N GLN A 223 22.37 -33.12 2.19
CA GLN A 223 23.34 -34.10 2.72
C GLN A 223 23.93 -33.75 4.10
N LYS A 224 23.12 -33.19 5.02
CA LYS A 224 23.54 -32.69 6.35
C LYS A 224 24.47 -31.47 6.32
N GLN A 225 24.57 -30.81 5.17
CA GLN A 225 25.23 -29.52 5.02
C GLN A 225 24.20 -28.47 4.61
N TYR A 226 24.51 -27.22 4.92
CA TYR A 226 23.76 -26.06 4.50
C TYR A 226 24.45 -25.45 3.29
N GLU A 227 23.67 -25.14 2.27
CA GLU A 227 24.14 -24.47 1.06
C GLU A 227 23.46 -23.11 0.95
N LEU A 228 24.26 -22.08 0.69
CA LEU A 228 23.79 -20.75 0.34
C LEU A 228 23.63 -20.67 -1.19
N ILE A 229 22.41 -20.52 -1.64
CA ILE A 229 22.03 -20.57 -3.05
C ILE A 229 21.68 -19.19 -3.57
N TYR A 230 22.03 -18.93 -4.82
CA TYR A 230 21.68 -17.73 -5.58
C TYR A 230 20.91 -18.09 -6.86
N GLN A 231 19.91 -17.28 -7.20
CA GLN A 231 19.21 -17.28 -8.49
C GLN A 231 18.84 -15.85 -8.90
N GLN A 232 18.56 -15.68 -10.20
CA GLN A 232 18.03 -14.44 -10.76
C GLN A 232 16.79 -14.67 -11.63
N LYS A 233 15.89 -13.68 -11.67
CA LYS A 233 14.77 -13.58 -12.60
C LYS A 233 14.95 -12.34 -13.47
N ILE A 234 15.10 -12.59 -14.77
CA ILE A 234 15.26 -11.55 -15.79
C ILE A 234 13.86 -11.07 -16.22
N PRO A 235 13.57 -9.75 -16.25
CA PRO A 235 12.24 -9.21 -16.56
C PRO A 235 11.58 -9.81 -17.80
N ASP A 236 12.32 -9.85 -18.92
CA ASP A 236 11.76 -10.23 -20.23
C ASP A 236 11.57 -11.73 -20.42
N ARG A 237 12.23 -12.56 -19.62
CA ARG A 237 12.19 -14.02 -19.78
C ARG A 237 11.14 -14.67 -18.89
N ASN A 238 10.67 -13.96 -17.85
CA ASN A 238 9.78 -14.44 -16.80
C ASN A 238 10.18 -15.79 -16.14
N ILE A 239 11.40 -16.27 -16.39
CA ILE A 239 11.94 -17.57 -15.95
C ILE A 239 13.10 -17.31 -14.99
N TRP A 240 13.16 -18.12 -13.93
CA TRP A 240 14.29 -18.16 -13.02
C TRP A 240 15.46 -18.92 -13.65
N THR A 241 16.66 -18.39 -13.44
CA THR A 241 17.90 -19.07 -13.82
C THR A 241 18.16 -20.32 -12.98
N SER A 242 19.10 -21.15 -13.43
CA SER A 242 19.59 -22.29 -12.67
C SER A 242 20.18 -21.84 -11.33
N GLU A 243 20.00 -22.67 -10.31
CA GLU A 243 20.55 -22.49 -8.98
C GLU A 243 22.09 -22.46 -9.01
N CYS A 244 22.68 -21.50 -8.30
CA CYS A 244 24.14 -21.41 -8.11
C CYS A 244 24.46 -21.55 -6.62
N VAL A 245 25.33 -22.49 -6.26
CA VAL A 245 25.82 -22.64 -4.88
C VAL A 245 26.95 -21.64 -4.64
N ILE A 246 26.70 -20.66 -3.77
CA ILE A 246 27.68 -19.64 -3.37
C ILE A 246 28.67 -20.22 -2.35
N HIS A 247 28.16 -20.96 -1.37
CA HIS A 247 28.98 -21.57 -0.33
C HIS A 247 28.26 -22.74 0.35
N THR A 248 29.04 -23.70 0.85
CA THR A 248 28.55 -24.86 1.59
C THR A 248 29.19 -24.89 2.98
N SER A 249 28.40 -25.22 4.00
CA SER A 249 28.86 -25.23 5.39
C SER A 249 28.16 -26.29 6.22
N ALA A 250 28.82 -26.78 7.28
CA ALA A 250 28.19 -27.66 8.26
C ALA A 250 27.22 -26.91 9.21
N SER A 251 27.23 -25.58 9.21
CA SER A 251 26.39 -24.74 10.05
C SER A 251 25.48 -23.85 9.20
N PRO A 252 24.26 -23.55 9.67
CA PRO A 252 23.30 -22.75 8.90
C PRO A 252 23.78 -21.30 8.70
N PHE A 253 23.37 -20.73 7.58
CA PHE A 253 23.45 -19.32 7.24
C PHE A 253 22.18 -18.61 7.75
N ARG A 254 22.23 -18.10 8.98
CA ARG A 254 21.13 -17.26 9.53
C ARG A 254 21.30 -15.79 9.16
N ASP A 255 22.53 -15.31 9.29
CA ASP A 255 22.92 -13.93 9.08
C ASP A 255 23.56 -13.75 7.70
N PHE A 256 22.75 -13.83 6.63
CA PHE A 256 23.18 -13.55 5.26
C PHE A 256 22.24 -12.59 4.56
N SER A 257 22.75 -11.94 3.52
CA SER A 257 21.95 -11.13 2.62
C SER A 257 22.64 -10.96 1.27
N VAL A 258 21.94 -10.27 0.36
CA VAL A 258 22.42 -9.91 -0.97
C VAL A 258 22.28 -8.40 -1.15
N LEU A 259 23.25 -7.79 -1.81
CA LEU A 259 23.24 -6.37 -2.17
C LEU A 259 23.81 -6.19 -3.59
N CYS A 260 23.39 -5.12 -4.26
CA CYS A 260 23.95 -4.66 -5.51
C CYS A 260 24.63 -3.31 -5.28
N LEU A 261 25.91 -3.25 -5.61
CA LEU A 261 26.75 -2.06 -5.44
C LEU A 261 27.49 -1.77 -6.75
N GLU A 262 27.15 -0.65 -7.39
CA GLU A 262 27.73 -0.22 -8.67
C GLU A 262 27.64 -1.32 -9.76
N GLY A 263 26.51 -2.05 -9.79
CA GLY A 263 26.28 -3.16 -10.71
C GLY A 263 26.92 -4.50 -10.30
N ASN A 264 27.73 -4.53 -9.24
CA ASN A 264 28.27 -5.76 -8.69
C ASN A 264 27.28 -6.37 -7.70
N ILE A 265 26.97 -7.66 -7.87
CA ILE A 265 26.16 -8.39 -6.89
C ILE A 265 27.09 -8.96 -5.83
N ILE A 266 26.80 -8.69 -4.57
CA ILE A 266 27.55 -9.20 -3.42
C ILE A 266 26.60 -10.01 -2.55
N VAL A 267 26.98 -11.27 -2.32
CA VAL A 267 26.32 -12.16 -1.35
C VAL A 267 27.26 -12.28 -0.16
N TYR A 268 26.78 -11.90 1.02
CA TYR A 268 27.57 -11.95 2.24
C TYR A 268 26.87 -12.76 3.32
N TRP A 269 27.66 -13.31 4.23
CA TRP A 269 27.19 -13.92 5.47
C TRP A 269 28.12 -13.57 6.62
N VAL A 270 27.57 -13.53 7.83
CA VAL A 270 28.31 -13.21 9.05
C VAL A 270 28.37 -14.44 9.93
N ARG A 271 29.58 -14.75 10.43
CA ARG A 271 29.80 -15.80 11.42
C ARG A 271 30.80 -15.31 12.45
N ASP A 272 30.44 -15.38 13.73
CA ASP A 272 31.29 -14.92 14.85
C ASP A 272 31.76 -13.46 14.69
N ASN A 273 30.88 -12.59 14.16
CA ASN A 273 31.17 -11.19 13.78
C ASN A 273 32.23 -11.02 12.69
N ILE A 274 32.59 -12.08 11.97
CA ILE A 274 33.42 -12.04 10.77
C ILE A 274 32.50 -12.03 9.55
N ILE A 275 32.72 -11.06 8.66
CA ILE A 275 32.00 -10.95 7.40
C ILE A 275 32.72 -11.81 6.37
N TYR A 276 31.99 -12.69 5.72
CA TYR A 276 32.41 -13.44 4.54
C TYR A 276 31.55 -13.01 3.37
N TYR A 277 32.09 -13.12 2.15
CA TYR A 277 31.37 -12.73 0.96
C TYR A 277 31.86 -13.47 -0.28
N SER A 278 30.98 -13.52 -1.27
CA SER A 278 31.31 -13.74 -2.67
C SER A 278 30.68 -12.62 -3.48
N PHE A 279 31.25 -12.31 -4.63
CA PHE A 279 30.75 -11.25 -5.49
C PHE A 279 30.76 -11.69 -6.95
N SER A 280 29.90 -11.05 -7.72
CA SER A 280 29.76 -11.19 -9.16
C SER A 280 29.90 -9.81 -9.81
N LYS A 281 30.67 -9.74 -10.90
CA LYS A 281 30.84 -8.54 -11.72
C LYS A 281 29.98 -8.54 -13.00
N ASP A 282 29.21 -9.61 -13.22
CA ASP A 282 28.44 -9.87 -14.43
C ASP A 282 26.98 -10.24 -14.11
N SER A 283 26.36 -9.49 -13.19
CA SER A 283 24.95 -9.64 -12.79
C SER A 283 24.55 -11.02 -12.23
N GLY A 284 25.52 -11.79 -11.75
CA GLY A 284 25.33 -13.06 -11.04
C GLY A 284 25.57 -14.28 -11.91
N ASN A 285 26.19 -14.11 -13.08
CA ASN A 285 26.51 -15.22 -13.97
C ASN A 285 27.77 -15.97 -13.50
N ASN A 286 28.77 -15.26 -12.96
CA ASN A 286 29.98 -15.84 -12.41
C ASN A 286 30.30 -15.28 -11.01
N TRP A 287 30.78 -16.15 -10.13
CA TRP A 287 31.03 -15.82 -8.73
C TRP A 287 32.50 -15.98 -8.36
N SER A 288 32.99 -15.06 -7.54
CA SER A 288 34.31 -15.20 -6.90
C SER A 288 34.29 -16.28 -5.83
N LYS A 289 35.48 -16.78 -5.48
CA LYS A 289 35.60 -17.70 -4.33
C LYS A 289 35.23 -16.95 -3.03
N PRO A 290 34.53 -17.61 -2.09
CA PRO A 290 34.30 -17.09 -0.75
C PRO A 290 35.56 -16.50 -0.12
N ALA A 291 35.48 -15.25 0.33
CA ALA A 291 36.57 -14.54 0.96
C ALA A 291 36.12 -13.90 2.27
N ARG A 292 37.06 -13.66 3.18
CA ARG A 292 36.84 -12.87 4.39
C ARG A 292 36.93 -11.39 4.04
N TYR A 293 35.95 -10.60 4.47
CA TYR A 293 35.99 -9.14 4.34
C TYR A 293 36.62 -8.51 5.58
N ASN A 294 37.72 -7.78 5.38
CA ASN A 294 38.46 -7.12 6.45
C ASN A 294 37.78 -5.80 6.84
N PHE A 295 36.72 -5.89 7.64
CA PHE A 295 36.01 -4.72 8.16
C PHE A 295 36.52 -4.34 9.55
N PRO A 296 36.91 -3.08 9.78
CA PRO A 296 37.42 -2.65 11.07
C PRO A 296 36.26 -2.43 12.05
N ALA A 297 35.46 -3.44 12.38
CA ALA A 297 34.22 -3.30 13.18
C ALA A 297 34.42 -2.73 14.60
N GLY A 298 35.67 -2.58 15.07
CA GLY A 298 35.97 -2.17 16.44
C GLY A 298 35.35 -3.14 17.45
N ARG A 299 34.47 -2.61 18.33
CA ARG A 299 33.84 -3.38 19.41
C ARG A 299 32.56 -4.11 19.03
N GLN A 300 31.82 -3.69 18.00
CA GLN A 300 30.53 -4.29 17.66
C GLN A 300 30.13 -4.12 16.20
N LEU A 301 30.03 -5.24 15.48
CA LEU A 301 29.40 -5.32 14.17
C LEU A 301 27.88 -5.37 14.35
N MET A 302 27.15 -4.60 13.54
CA MET A 302 25.69 -4.48 13.60
C MET A 302 25.07 -4.75 12.23
N CYS A 303 23.82 -5.21 12.24
CA CYS A 303 22.99 -5.29 11.04
C CYS A 303 22.29 -3.95 10.83
N ILE A 304 22.47 -3.35 9.66
CA ILE A 304 21.91 -2.04 9.34
C ILE A 304 20.96 -2.18 8.15
N HIS A 305 19.71 -1.76 8.33
CA HIS A 305 18.82 -1.46 7.22
C HIS A 305 19.16 -0.07 6.70
N TYR A 306 19.61 0.03 5.45
CA TYR A 306 20.09 1.28 4.85
C TYR A 306 19.27 1.65 3.63
N LYS A 307 18.79 2.89 3.58
CA LYS A 307 18.16 3.49 2.39
C LYS A 307 18.55 4.96 2.29
N SER A 308 18.74 5.45 1.08
CA SER A 308 19.19 6.81 0.79
C SER A 308 18.34 7.43 -0.31
N ASN A 309 17.85 8.64 -0.05
CA ASN A 309 17.20 9.50 -1.04
C ASN A 309 18.19 10.47 -1.70
N VAL A 310 19.50 10.31 -1.45
CA VAL A 310 20.53 11.03 -2.19
C VAL A 310 20.65 10.39 -3.58
N PRO A 311 20.41 11.13 -4.69
CA PRO A 311 20.32 10.55 -6.04
C PRO A 311 21.49 9.64 -6.44
N TYR A 312 22.71 10.02 -6.05
CA TYR A 312 23.91 9.23 -6.31
C TYR A 312 23.89 7.86 -5.63
N ASP A 313 23.48 7.81 -4.36
CA ASP A 313 23.41 6.57 -3.59
C ASP A 313 22.28 5.69 -4.13
N SER A 314 21.10 6.27 -4.37
CA SER A 314 19.92 5.53 -4.85
C SER A 314 20.11 4.89 -6.21
N ALA A 315 20.96 5.47 -7.08
CA ALA A 315 21.28 4.91 -8.38
C ALA A 315 22.30 3.75 -8.32
N LYS A 316 23.14 3.72 -7.29
CA LYS A 316 24.30 2.80 -7.21
C LYS A 316 24.13 1.69 -6.18
N ILE A 317 23.26 1.86 -5.20
CA ILE A 317 23.15 0.99 -4.05
C ILE A 317 21.73 0.43 -3.99
N SER A 318 21.61 -0.88 -4.17
CA SER A 318 20.39 -1.62 -3.85
C SER A 318 20.69 -2.63 -2.76
N VAL A 319 20.23 -2.34 -1.56
CA VAL A 319 20.51 -3.13 -0.36
C VAL A 319 19.31 -3.11 0.55
N ARG A 320 19.04 -4.24 1.21
CA ARG A 320 18.11 -4.27 2.35
C ARG A 320 18.82 -4.17 3.68
N GLU A 321 19.90 -4.93 3.80
CA GLU A 321 20.65 -5.08 5.03
C GLU A 321 22.12 -5.10 4.69
N ILE A 322 22.92 -4.39 5.48
CA ILE A 322 24.37 -4.35 5.32
C ILE A 322 25.03 -4.39 6.69
N PRO A 323 26.18 -5.08 6.84
CA PRO A 323 26.95 -4.99 8.06
C PRO A 323 27.55 -3.60 8.21
N GLY A 324 27.58 -3.07 9.44
CA GLY A 324 28.22 -1.79 9.71
C GLY A 324 28.59 -1.62 11.18
N ALA A 325 29.21 -0.48 11.48
CA ALA A 325 29.63 -0.09 12.83
C ALA A 325 29.63 1.44 12.98
N PHE A 326 29.43 1.93 14.21
CA PHE A 326 29.53 3.36 14.53
C PHE A 326 30.99 3.75 14.79
N ILE A 327 31.72 4.02 13.71
CA ILE A 327 33.14 4.40 13.73
C ILE A 327 33.29 5.70 12.98
N ASN A 328 33.71 6.76 13.67
CA ASN A 328 33.71 8.12 13.13
C ASN A 328 32.36 8.46 12.48
N GLY A 329 31.28 8.29 13.26
CA GLY A 329 29.90 8.43 12.78
C GLY A 329 29.30 7.07 12.46
N ILE A 330 29.38 6.65 11.20
CA ILE A 330 28.90 5.36 10.73
C ILE A 330 29.76 4.86 9.58
N LYS A 331 30.09 3.58 9.57
CA LYS A 331 30.78 2.93 8.47
C LYS A 331 30.01 1.68 8.07
N PHE A 332 29.83 1.49 6.76
CA PHE A 332 29.22 0.30 6.19
C PHE A 332 30.31 -0.62 5.61
N ALA A 333 30.09 -1.93 5.67
CA ALA A 333 30.86 -2.85 4.86
C ALA A 333 30.55 -2.63 3.38
N PHE A 334 31.53 -2.87 2.51
CA PHE A 334 31.43 -2.76 1.04
C PHE A 334 31.22 -1.35 0.48
N ILE A 335 30.53 -0.44 1.18
CA ILE A 335 30.36 0.96 0.76
C ILE A 335 31.54 1.78 1.29
N GLU A 336 32.42 2.21 0.39
CA GLU A 336 33.46 3.17 0.72
C GLU A 336 32.84 4.56 0.89
N GLN A 337 32.78 5.04 2.14
CA GLN A 337 32.47 6.43 2.40
C GLN A 337 33.71 7.27 2.07
N SER A 338 33.73 7.87 0.88
CA SER A 338 34.74 8.88 0.56
C SER A 338 34.66 10.03 1.58
N PRO A 339 35.74 10.36 2.29
CA PRO A 339 35.76 11.50 3.19
C PRO A 339 35.79 12.77 2.35
N GLU A 340 34.63 13.41 2.19
CA GLU A 340 34.45 14.77 1.64
C GLU A 340 35.07 15.03 0.24
N THR A 341 34.22 15.41 -0.71
CA THR A 341 34.58 15.81 -2.09
C THR A 341 35.12 14.70 -2.99
N ALA A 342 34.29 13.65 -3.21
CA ALA A 342 34.27 13.12 -4.58
C ALA A 342 33.81 14.28 -5.47
N ARG A 343 34.76 14.94 -6.15
CA ARG A 343 34.43 15.70 -7.36
C ARG A 343 33.69 14.70 -8.23
N VAL A 344 32.36 14.79 -8.23
CA VAL A 344 31.50 14.09 -9.19
C VAL A 344 32.17 14.28 -10.53
N SER A 345 32.66 13.18 -11.13
CA SER A 345 33.39 13.33 -12.38
C SER A 345 32.46 13.96 -13.41
N ALA A 346 32.98 14.66 -14.40
CA ALA A 346 32.13 15.26 -15.44
C ALA A 346 31.23 14.21 -16.11
N ASN A 347 31.65 12.95 -16.13
CA ASN A 347 30.87 11.81 -16.60
C ASN A 347 29.77 11.42 -15.61
N ASP A 348 30.06 11.31 -14.31
CA ASP A 348 29.02 11.04 -13.29
C ASP A 348 27.96 12.14 -13.27
N LEU A 349 28.37 13.40 -13.47
CA LEU A 349 27.47 14.54 -13.51
C LEU A 349 26.60 14.52 -14.78
N LYS A 350 27.19 14.10 -15.91
CA LYS A 350 26.47 13.89 -17.16
C LYS A 350 25.47 12.74 -17.03
N ASP A 351 25.87 11.62 -16.43
CA ASP A 351 25.00 10.46 -16.24
C ASP A 351 23.85 10.79 -15.28
N MET A 352 24.10 11.50 -14.18
CA MET A 352 23.02 11.99 -13.31
C MET A 352 22.07 12.97 -14.02
N ILE A 353 22.60 13.87 -14.86
CA ILE A 353 21.77 14.80 -15.64
C ILE A 353 20.93 14.02 -16.66
N VAL A 354 21.52 13.02 -17.33
CA VAL A 354 20.81 12.17 -18.29
C VAL A 354 19.73 11.35 -17.59
N ASP A 355 20.03 10.76 -16.43
CA ASP A 355 19.05 10.00 -15.64
C ASP A 355 17.92 10.91 -15.14
N SER A 356 18.26 12.12 -14.67
CA SER A 356 17.27 13.12 -14.26
C SER A 356 16.40 13.57 -15.42
N LEU A 357 16.98 13.77 -16.61
CA LEU A 357 16.26 14.13 -17.84
C LEU A 357 15.38 12.98 -18.34
N ASN A 358 15.85 11.74 -18.25
CA ASN A 358 15.07 10.55 -18.60
C ASN A 358 13.89 10.37 -17.65
N HIS A 359 14.12 10.58 -16.35
CA HIS A 359 13.04 10.55 -15.36
C HIS A 359 12.03 11.67 -15.61
N LEU A 360 12.50 12.90 -15.86
CA LEU A 360 11.63 14.03 -16.19
C LEU A 360 10.82 13.77 -17.47
N LYS A 361 11.47 13.19 -18.50
CA LYS A 361 10.81 12.80 -19.75
C LYS A 361 9.73 11.74 -19.49
N GLY A 362 10.02 10.72 -18.69
CA GLY A 362 9.02 9.72 -18.30
C GLY A 362 7.84 10.36 -17.55
N SER A 363 8.11 11.26 -16.61
CA SER A 363 7.06 12.01 -15.90
C SER A 363 6.23 12.89 -16.83
N VAL A 364 6.84 13.49 -17.87
CA VAL A 364 6.12 14.28 -18.88
C VAL A 364 5.25 13.36 -19.76
N GLU A 365 5.75 12.21 -20.19
CA GLU A 365 4.97 11.22 -20.96
C GLU A 365 3.76 10.69 -20.15
N GLU A 366 3.94 10.44 -18.85
CA GLU A 366 2.85 10.09 -17.94
C GLU A 366 1.83 11.23 -17.80
N LEU A 367 2.29 12.48 -17.69
CA LEU A 367 1.42 13.65 -17.60
C LEU A 367 0.63 13.84 -18.90
N GLU A 368 1.25 13.64 -20.06
CA GLU A 368 0.58 13.69 -21.36
C GLU A 368 -0.48 12.59 -21.51
N GLU A 369 -0.21 11.37 -21.02
CA GLU A 369 -1.21 10.30 -21.05
C GLU A 369 -2.37 10.59 -20.08
N ALA A 370 -2.09 11.17 -18.92
CA ALA A 370 -3.11 11.61 -17.98
C ALA A 370 -3.97 12.74 -18.58
N ASP A 371 -3.37 13.71 -19.27
CA ASP A 371 -4.07 14.80 -19.96
C ASP A 371 -4.96 14.27 -21.09
N ARG A 372 -4.46 13.32 -21.90
CA ARG A 372 -5.27 12.58 -22.88
C ARG A 372 -6.41 11.79 -22.24
N GLY A 373 -6.20 11.24 -21.04
CA GLY A 373 -7.23 10.59 -20.24
C GLY A 373 -8.33 11.57 -19.81
N LEU A 374 -7.95 12.70 -19.23
CA LEU A 374 -8.86 13.75 -18.79
C LEU A 374 -9.66 14.33 -19.95
N ALA A 375 -9.04 14.58 -21.10
CA ALA A 375 -9.74 15.06 -22.30
C ALA A 375 -10.84 14.09 -22.75
N ARG A 376 -10.58 12.77 -22.72
CA ARG A 376 -11.58 11.74 -23.04
C ARG A 376 -12.74 11.75 -22.05
N ASP A 377 -12.45 11.91 -20.76
CA ASP A 377 -13.48 11.90 -19.73
C ASP A 377 -14.32 13.20 -19.75
N ILE A 378 -13.72 14.35 -20.05
CA ILE A 378 -14.44 15.60 -20.32
C ILE A 378 -15.42 15.41 -21.48
N SER A 379 -14.98 14.85 -22.61
CA SER A 379 -15.88 14.60 -23.74
C SER A 379 -17.04 13.65 -23.39
N LYS A 380 -16.81 12.63 -22.56
CA LYS A 380 -17.89 11.76 -22.08
C LYS A 380 -18.89 12.52 -21.20
N ILE A 381 -18.40 13.36 -20.29
CA ILE A 381 -19.25 14.18 -19.41
C ILE A 381 -20.08 15.15 -20.26
N GLU A 382 -19.50 15.80 -21.27
CA GLU A 382 -20.22 16.67 -22.20
C GLU A 382 -21.33 15.93 -22.96
N MET A 383 -21.08 14.69 -23.40
CA MET A 383 -22.09 13.86 -24.03
C MET A 383 -23.25 13.51 -23.09
N GLU A 384 -22.97 13.16 -21.83
CA GLU A 384 -24.00 12.87 -20.83
C GLU A 384 -24.76 14.14 -20.41
N LEU A 385 -24.11 15.30 -20.30
CA LEU A 385 -24.76 16.58 -20.05
C LEU A 385 -25.73 16.94 -21.18
N ASN A 386 -25.32 16.81 -22.43
CA ASN A 386 -26.19 17.03 -23.60
C ASN A 386 -27.40 16.08 -23.61
N LYS A 387 -27.22 14.84 -23.16
CA LYS A 387 -28.32 13.87 -23.06
C LYS A 387 -29.28 14.26 -21.93
N LEU A 388 -28.76 14.69 -20.80
CA LEU A 388 -29.56 15.14 -19.66
C LEU A 388 -30.36 16.41 -20.01
N GLU A 389 -29.76 17.35 -20.73
CA GLU A 389 -30.43 18.57 -21.21
C GLU A 389 -31.62 18.23 -22.11
N LYS A 390 -31.47 17.28 -23.04
CA LYS A 390 -32.57 16.80 -23.89
C LYS A 390 -33.72 16.18 -23.08
N GLU A 391 -33.40 15.37 -22.08
CA GLU A 391 -34.42 14.81 -21.18
C GLU A 391 -35.07 15.92 -20.33
N PHE A 392 -34.33 16.93 -19.88
CA PHE A 392 -34.89 18.07 -19.16
C PHE A 392 -35.92 18.83 -20.01
N VAL A 393 -35.59 19.16 -21.27
CA VAL A 393 -36.53 19.80 -22.21
C VAL A 393 -37.80 18.96 -22.38
N LYS A 394 -37.66 17.64 -22.51
CA LYS A 394 -38.81 16.72 -22.63
C LYS A 394 -39.69 16.72 -21.38
N TYR A 395 -39.11 16.79 -20.19
CA TYR A 395 -39.87 16.92 -18.95
C TYR A 395 -40.55 18.28 -18.82
N THR A 396 -39.91 19.38 -19.24
CA THR A 396 -40.52 20.71 -19.27
C THR A 396 -41.78 20.73 -20.14
N VAL A 397 -41.71 20.18 -21.35
CA VAL A 397 -42.88 20.10 -22.26
C VAL A 397 -44.01 19.24 -21.66
N LYS A 398 -43.67 18.12 -21.00
CA LYS A 398 -44.68 17.31 -20.30
C LYS A 398 -45.34 18.06 -19.16
N LEU A 399 -44.58 18.88 -18.43
CA LEU A 399 -45.07 19.66 -17.31
C LEU A 399 -46.03 20.75 -17.80
N ASP A 400 -45.71 21.43 -18.90
CA ASP A 400 -46.61 22.40 -19.54
C ASP A 400 -47.92 21.75 -20.02
N LEU A 401 -47.83 20.56 -20.61
CA LEU A 401 -49.03 19.82 -21.03
C LEU A 401 -49.94 19.45 -19.84
N LEU A 402 -49.35 18.96 -18.75
CA LEU A 402 -50.09 18.65 -17.52
C LEU A 402 -50.69 19.91 -16.88
N GLN A 403 -49.97 21.03 -16.91
CA GLN A 403 -50.44 22.32 -16.42
C GLN A 403 -51.69 22.78 -17.21
N ASN A 404 -51.68 22.62 -18.54
CA ASN A 404 -52.81 22.94 -19.40
C ASN A 404 -54.01 22.03 -19.11
N GLN A 405 -53.81 20.72 -18.99
CA GLN A 405 -54.86 19.77 -18.64
C GLN A 405 -55.46 20.08 -17.26
N LEU A 406 -54.64 20.47 -16.29
CA LEU A 406 -55.11 20.87 -14.96
C LEU A 406 -55.99 22.14 -15.03
N ASN A 407 -55.64 23.10 -15.87
CA ASN A 407 -56.43 24.31 -16.07
C ASN A 407 -57.78 24.01 -16.75
N GLU A 408 -57.80 23.09 -17.72
CA GLU A 408 -59.05 22.62 -18.34
C GLU A 408 -59.97 21.93 -17.31
N LEU A 409 -59.40 21.06 -16.47
CA LEU A 409 -60.13 20.40 -15.39
C LEU A 409 -60.68 21.41 -14.37
N LYS A 410 -59.92 22.44 -14.02
CA LYS A 410 -60.40 23.54 -13.17
C LYS A 410 -61.59 24.27 -13.81
N HIS A 411 -61.49 24.63 -15.09
CA HIS A 411 -62.60 25.25 -15.81
C HIS A 411 -63.83 24.35 -15.91
N PHE A 412 -63.64 23.03 -16.01
CA PHE A 412 -64.74 22.09 -15.97
C PHE A 412 -65.38 22.01 -14.58
N ALA A 413 -64.57 21.96 -13.51
CA ALA A 413 -65.04 21.98 -12.14
C ALA A 413 -65.82 23.26 -11.81
N ASP A 414 -65.33 24.43 -12.23
CA ASP A 414 -66.01 25.71 -12.04
C ASP A 414 -67.36 25.75 -12.76
N ARG A 415 -67.42 25.26 -14.00
CA ARG A 415 -68.69 25.13 -14.75
C ARG A 415 -69.64 24.15 -14.09
N PHE A 416 -69.13 23.03 -13.55
CA PHE A 416 -69.94 22.04 -12.86
C PHE A 416 -70.53 22.61 -11.56
N GLU A 417 -69.76 23.38 -10.79
CA GLU A 417 -70.27 24.09 -9.60
C GLU A 417 -71.31 25.16 -9.96
N MET A 418 -71.11 25.91 -11.05
CA MET A 418 -72.14 26.83 -11.55
C MET A 418 -73.44 26.10 -11.91
N PHE A 419 -73.35 24.98 -12.63
CA PHE A 419 -74.50 24.15 -12.98
C PHE A 419 -75.18 23.54 -11.74
N ARG A 420 -74.39 23.11 -10.74
CA ARG A 420 -74.91 22.62 -9.46
C ARG A 420 -75.71 23.70 -8.72
N ARG A 421 -75.20 24.94 -8.69
CA ARG A 421 -75.90 26.09 -8.10
C ARG A 421 -77.21 26.41 -8.83
N SER A 422 -77.22 26.38 -10.16
CA SER A 422 -78.47 26.62 -10.91
C SER A 422 -79.52 25.51 -10.70
N MET A 423 -79.09 24.25 -10.55
CA MET A 423 -79.99 23.13 -10.23
C MET A 423 -80.56 23.20 -8.82
N LEU A 424 -79.82 23.76 -7.86
CA LEU A 424 -80.33 24.01 -6.49
C LEU A 424 -81.36 25.15 -6.51
N ASN A 425 -81.06 26.27 -7.18
CA ASN A 425 -82.00 27.39 -7.29
C ASN A 425 -83.29 27.00 -8.05
N GLY A 426 -83.19 26.17 -9.10
CA GLY A 426 -84.36 25.70 -9.85
C GLY A 426 -85.24 24.70 -9.08
N LYS A 427 -84.70 24.02 -8.05
CA LYS A 427 -85.50 23.22 -7.13
C LYS A 427 -86.26 24.08 -6.12
N ASP A 428 -85.68 25.21 -5.70
CA ASP A 428 -86.35 26.16 -4.82
C ASP A 428 -87.50 26.85 -5.55
N GLU A 429 -87.32 27.26 -6.82
CA GLU A 429 -88.42 27.81 -7.64
C GLU A 429 -89.52 26.78 -7.95
N ALA A 430 -89.16 25.52 -8.21
CA ALA A 430 -90.15 24.47 -8.43
C ALA A 430 -90.97 24.15 -7.17
N ALA A 431 -90.34 24.17 -5.99
CA ALA A 431 -91.03 24.00 -4.71
C ALA A 431 -91.97 25.19 -4.39
N GLU A 432 -91.58 26.41 -4.79
CA GLU A 432 -92.40 27.61 -4.61
C GLU A 432 -93.64 27.60 -5.55
N ILE A 433 -93.48 27.17 -6.80
CA ILE A 433 -94.58 27.01 -7.75
C ILE A 433 -95.54 25.88 -7.33
N GLU A 434 -95.02 24.76 -6.80
CA GLU A 434 -95.85 23.65 -6.31
C GLU A 434 -96.66 24.07 -5.05
N ALA A 435 -96.09 24.91 -4.19
CA ALA A 435 -96.78 25.52 -3.05
C ALA A 435 -97.88 26.51 -3.48
N GLU A 436 -97.62 27.35 -4.49
CA GLU A 436 -98.62 28.28 -5.06
C GLU A 436 -99.75 27.55 -5.79
N MET A 437 -99.45 26.45 -6.49
CA MET A 437 -100.46 25.64 -7.17
C MET A 437 -101.36 24.89 -6.18
N SER A 438 -100.80 24.38 -5.08
CA SER A 438 -101.57 23.70 -4.03
C SER A 438 -102.52 24.66 -3.30
N THR A 439 -102.09 25.92 -3.08
CA THR A 439 -102.97 26.95 -2.49
C THR A 439 -104.08 27.42 -3.42
N ARG A 440 -103.86 27.45 -4.75
CA ARG A 440 -104.93 27.71 -5.73
C ARG A 440 -105.96 26.59 -5.81
N ALA A 441 -105.51 25.33 -5.80
CA ALA A 441 -106.41 24.18 -5.87
C ALA A 441 -107.35 24.08 -4.64
N HIS A 442 -106.89 24.46 -3.46
CA HIS A 442 -107.74 24.53 -2.26
C HIS A 442 -108.77 25.67 -2.30
N LYS A 443 -108.49 26.78 -2.98
CA LYS A 443 -109.47 27.89 -3.11
C LYS A 443 -110.60 27.57 -4.08
N GLU A 444 -110.35 26.80 -5.14
CA GLU A 444 -111.39 26.46 -6.11
C GLU A 444 -112.32 25.32 -5.64
N THR A 445 -111.85 24.41 -4.78
CA THR A 445 -112.71 23.34 -4.24
C THR A 445 -113.69 23.83 -3.16
N ASN A 446 -113.33 24.86 -2.38
CA ASN A 446 -114.26 25.44 -1.41
C ASN A 446 -115.40 26.25 -2.05
N ASN A 447 -115.18 26.87 -3.22
CA ASN A 447 -116.25 27.59 -3.90
C ASN A 447 -117.31 26.69 -4.55
N MET A 448 -117.03 25.40 -4.73
CA MET A 448 -118.00 24.48 -5.35
C MET A 448 -118.84 23.68 -4.34
N THR A 449 -118.66 23.89 -3.04
CA THR A 449 -119.44 23.17 -2.02
C THR A 449 -120.47 24.02 -1.26
N GLU A 450 -120.56 25.33 -1.50
CA GLU A 450 -121.60 26.17 -0.86
C GLU A 450 -122.81 26.50 -1.75
N GLU A 451 -122.74 26.39 -3.08
CA GLU A 451 -123.91 26.65 -3.95
C GLU A 451 -124.63 25.37 -4.40
N LYS A 452 -125.09 24.59 -3.42
CA LYS A 452 -126.29 23.75 -3.56
C LYS A 452 -127.03 23.72 -2.22
N ASN A 453 -127.46 24.90 -1.78
CA ASN A 453 -128.65 25.14 -0.95
C ASN A 453 -128.81 26.66 -0.74
N GLU A 454 -129.32 27.36 -1.76
CA GLU A 454 -130.54 28.19 -1.69
C GLU A 454 -130.93 28.71 -3.07
#